data_AF-A0A7J0A5F9-F1
#
_entry.id   AF-A0A7J0A5F9-F1
#
_cell.length_a   1.000
_cell.length_b   1.000
_cell.length_c   1.000
_cell.angle_alpha   90.00
_cell.angle_beta   90.00
_cell.angle_gamma   90.00
#
_symmetry.space_group_name_H-M   'P 1'
#
loop_
_entity.id
_entity.type
_entity.pdbx_description
1 polymer ?
#
loop_
_entity_poly.entity_id
_entity_poly.type
_entity_poly.pdbx_seq_one_letter_code
_entity_poly.pdbx_strand_id
1 'polypeptide(L)'
;MINSIILLNGHKLRCYPKQNYVQPKYYRPLNRETIRANKRLFYTNVFNFILNTDEILNDSRYFLASAGYYTSIGSTVIPCLGTFIEWWKYCKRYSWDADNLPIWAISGNPMTGSSGCATVDMNGILHSAKLQHRFIEIVKSFNNISNRYIAAQKECEIYPLDYVLARLLIKINNH
;
A
#
# COMPACT_ATOMS: atom_id res chain seq x y z
N MET A 1 -0.46 9.99 -21.04
CA MET A 1 -0.30 10.85 -19.86
C MET A 1 -1.55 10.76 -19.01
N ILE A 2 -1.46 10.02 -17.92
CA ILE A 2 -2.52 9.86 -16.93
C ILE A 2 -2.72 11.16 -16.15
N ASN A 3 -3.92 11.73 -16.27
CA ASN A 3 -4.34 12.95 -15.58
C ASN A 3 -5.31 12.68 -14.43
N SER A 4 -5.78 11.44 -14.27
CA SER A 4 -6.66 11.05 -13.18
C SER A 4 -6.71 9.53 -12.97
N ILE A 5 -7.12 9.12 -11.77
CA ILE A 5 -7.42 7.73 -11.42
C ILE A 5 -8.80 7.64 -10.76
N ILE A 6 -9.50 6.54 -10.98
CA ILE A 6 -10.80 6.27 -10.35
C ILE A 6 -10.57 5.28 -9.21
N LEU A 7 -10.87 5.72 -7.99
CA LEU A 7 -10.84 4.92 -6.77
C LEU A 7 -11.97 3.88 -6.76
N LEU A 8 -11.89 2.90 -5.86
CA LEU A 8 -12.82 1.77 -5.79
C LEU A 8 -14.24 2.23 -5.46
N ASN A 9 -14.37 3.32 -4.71
CA ASN A 9 -15.65 3.97 -4.41
C ASN A 9 -16.17 4.87 -5.56
N GLY A 10 -15.51 4.89 -6.72
CA GLY A 10 -15.86 5.71 -7.87
C GLY A 10 -15.32 7.15 -7.82
N HIS A 11 -14.66 7.56 -6.74
CA HIS A 11 -14.09 8.91 -6.65
C HIS A 11 -12.96 9.10 -7.66
N LYS A 12 -13.02 10.16 -8.45
CA LYS A 12 -12.01 10.50 -9.45
C LYS A 12 -10.99 11.45 -8.83
N LEU A 13 -9.73 11.00 -8.74
CA LEU A 13 -8.62 11.82 -8.28
C LEU A 13 -7.83 12.37 -9.44
N ARG A 14 -7.46 13.65 -9.35
CA ARG A 14 -6.55 14.28 -10.29
C ARG A 14 -5.14 13.79 -10.04
N CYS A 15 -4.43 13.44 -11.11
CA CYS A 15 -3.02 13.10 -11.08
C CYS A 15 -2.18 14.22 -11.70
N TYR A 16 -0.91 14.28 -11.29
CA TYR A 16 0.09 15.22 -11.82
C TYR A 16 1.04 14.46 -12.75
N PRO A 17 0.90 14.55 -14.09
CA PRO A 17 1.79 13.87 -15.03
C PRO A 17 3.22 14.41 -14.94
N LYS A 18 4.23 13.54 -15.04
CA LYS A 18 5.63 13.95 -15.15
C LYS A 18 5.84 14.73 -16.46
N GLN A 19 6.41 15.93 -16.36
CA GLN A 19 6.68 16.78 -17.54
C GLN A 19 7.71 16.16 -18.51
N ASN A 20 8.70 15.41 -18.00
CA ASN A 20 9.73 14.74 -18.79
C ASN A 20 9.77 13.24 -18.45
N TYR A 21 8.79 12.47 -18.92
CA TYR A 21 8.77 11.02 -18.69
C TYR A 21 9.87 10.33 -19.49
N VAL A 22 10.94 9.93 -18.81
CA VAL A 22 11.87 8.92 -19.30
C VAL A 22 11.47 7.59 -18.68
N GLN A 23 11.15 6.60 -19.51
CA GLN A 23 10.85 5.25 -19.04
C GLN A 23 12.03 4.76 -18.17
N PRO A 24 11.81 4.38 -16.90
CA PRO A 24 12.89 3.89 -16.06
C PRO A 24 13.54 2.67 -16.70
N LYS A 25 14.81 2.80 -17.12
CA LYS A 25 15.65 1.67 -17.53
C LYS A 25 15.93 0.84 -16.29
N TYR A 26 15.08 -0.15 -16.05
CA TYR A 26 15.23 -1.19 -15.03
C TYR A 26 15.12 -0.66 -13.59
N TYR A 27 14.01 -1.02 -12.92
CA TYR A 27 13.95 -1.05 -11.46
C TYR A 27 15.11 -1.94 -10.97
N ARG A 28 16.22 -1.34 -10.55
CA ARG A 28 17.29 -2.09 -9.88
C ARG A 28 16.66 -2.82 -8.70
N PRO A 29 16.95 -4.11 -8.50
CA PRO A 29 16.46 -4.82 -7.33
C PRO A 29 16.96 -4.09 -6.08
N LEU A 30 16.03 -3.68 -5.22
CA LEU A 30 16.37 -3.12 -3.92
C LEU A 30 17.17 -4.17 -3.14
N ASN A 31 18.24 -3.75 -2.48
CA ASN A 31 18.97 -4.66 -1.61
C ASN A 31 18.10 -5.05 -0.39
N ARG A 32 18.45 -6.17 0.26
CA ARG A 32 17.65 -6.72 1.37
C ARG A 32 17.53 -5.76 2.56
N GLU A 33 18.55 -4.98 2.84
CA GLU A 33 18.58 -4.04 3.97
C GLU A 33 17.62 -2.87 3.73
N THR A 34 17.61 -2.30 2.52
CA THR A 34 16.67 -1.26 2.12
C THR A 34 15.23 -1.76 2.17
N ILE A 35 14.96 -2.98 1.68
CA ILE A 35 13.62 -3.59 1.81
C ILE A 35 13.22 -3.72 3.27
N ARG A 36 14.14 -4.14 4.15
CA ARG A 36 13.87 -4.29 5.59
C ARG A 36 13.59 -2.94 6.27
N ALA A 37 14.38 -1.92 5.94
CA ALA A 37 14.19 -0.57 6.45
C ALA A 37 12.85 0.02 5.97
N ASN A 38 12.52 -0.13 4.69
CA ASN A 38 11.25 0.33 4.12
C ASN A 38 10.05 -0.39 4.74
N LYS A 39 10.13 -1.72 4.92
CA LYS A 39 9.10 -2.47 5.66
C LYS A 39 8.91 -1.90 7.06
N ARG A 40 9.99 -1.64 7.80
CA ARG A 40 9.93 -1.05 9.13
C ARG A 40 9.25 0.30 9.13
N LEU A 41 9.69 1.22 8.28
CA LEU A 41 9.08 2.54 8.12
C LEU A 41 7.58 2.43 7.79
N PHE A 42 7.21 1.48 6.94
CA PHE A 42 5.82 1.31 6.53
C PHE A 42 4.95 0.75 7.66
N TYR A 43 5.30 -0.41 8.24
CA TYR A 43 4.43 -1.05 9.23
C TYR A 43 4.28 -0.22 10.51
N THR A 44 5.33 0.51 10.95
CA THR A 44 5.23 1.38 12.13
C THR A 44 4.27 2.54 11.95
N ASN A 45 3.87 2.83 10.71
CA ASN A 45 3.01 3.96 10.37
C ASN A 45 1.64 3.55 9.81
N VAL A 46 1.28 2.25 9.82
CA VAL A 46 0.02 1.76 9.26
C VAL A 46 -1.20 2.48 9.85
N PHE A 47 -1.27 2.62 11.17
CA PHE A 47 -2.38 3.35 11.80
C PHE A 47 -2.36 4.85 11.49
N ASN A 48 -1.17 5.46 11.40
CA ASN A 48 -1.04 6.86 10.98
C ASN A 48 -1.59 7.07 9.55
N PHE A 49 -1.32 6.12 8.65
CA PHE A 49 -1.89 6.13 7.30
C PHE A 49 -3.42 5.99 7.33
N ILE A 50 -3.95 5.04 8.09
CA ILE A 50 -5.40 4.82 8.20
C ILE A 50 -6.11 6.09 8.74
N LEU A 51 -5.57 6.72 9.77
CA LEU A 51 -6.13 7.94 10.38
C LEU A 51 -6.07 9.16 9.46
N ASN A 52 -5.14 9.17 8.50
CA ASN A 52 -4.97 10.25 7.51
C ASN A 52 -5.42 9.83 6.10
N THR A 53 -6.33 8.86 6.00
CA THR A 53 -6.81 8.36 4.71
C THR A 53 -7.31 9.47 3.79
N ASP A 54 -8.12 10.39 4.29
CA ASP A 54 -8.72 11.43 3.44
C ASP A 54 -7.68 12.42 2.91
N GLU A 55 -6.66 12.75 3.71
CA GLU A 55 -5.54 13.60 3.29
C GLU A 55 -4.70 12.90 2.21
N ILE A 56 -4.35 11.63 2.44
CA ILE A 56 -3.59 10.81 1.49
C ILE A 56 -4.35 10.67 0.17
N LEU A 57 -5.66 10.46 0.22
CA LEU A 57 -6.52 10.33 -0.95
C LEU A 57 -6.85 11.66 -1.61
N ASN A 58 -6.41 12.81 -1.10
CA ASN A 58 -6.67 14.12 -1.73
C ASN A 58 -5.56 14.55 -2.70
N ASP A 59 -4.33 14.03 -2.54
CA ASP A 59 -3.19 14.34 -3.40
C ASP A 59 -2.59 13.08 -4.03
N SER A 60 -2.55 13.02 -5.36
CA SER A 60 -1.99 11.85 -6.04
C SER A 60 -0.54 11.55 -5.73
N ARG A 61 0.24 12.58 -5.42
CA ARG A 61 1.66 12.41 -5.09
C ARG A 61 1.84 11.71 -3.74
N TYR A 62 0.85 11.80 -2.84
CA TYR A 62 0.83 11.15 -1.54
C TYR A 62 0.45 9.68 -1.68
N PHE A 63 -0.72 9.39 -2.26
CA PHE A 63 -1.14 7.99 -2.36
C PHE A 63 -0.29 7.19 -3.35
N LEU A 64 0.34 7.80 -4.37
CA LEU A 64 1.27 7.09 -5.26
C LEU A 64 2.63 6.80 -4.61
N ALA A 65 2.90 7.31 -3.40
CA ALA A 65 4.13 7.04 -2.66
C ALA A 65 4.37 5.54 -2.54
N SER A 66 5.57 5.10 -2.88
CA SER A 66 5.96 3.70 -2.86
C SER A 66 6.01 3.15 -1.44
N ALA A 67 5.46 1.95 -1.21
CA ALA A 67 5.64 1.23 0.05
C ALA A 67 7.10 0.78 0.26
N GLY A 68 7.92 0.77 -0.81
CA GLY A 68 9.35 0.47 -0.73
C GLY A 68 9.70 -1.01 -0.55
N TYR A 69 8.73 -1.93 -0.63
CA TYR A 69 8.96 -3.38 -0.60
C TYR A 69 7.99 -4.14 -1.49
N TYR A 70 8.42 -5.29 -1.99
CA TYR A 70 7.58 -6.17 -2.80
C TYR A 70 6.63 -7.00 -1.92
N THR A 71 5.37 -7.14 -2.38
CA THR A 71 4.48 -8.23 -1.95
C THR A 71 4.81 -9.46 -2.78
N SER A 72 4.82 -10.65 -2.17
CA SER A 72 5.37 -11.84 -2.85
C SER A 72 4.40 -12.51 -3.85
N ILE A 73 3.38 -11.80 -4.34
CA ILE A 73 2.15 -12.43 -4.88
C ILE A 73 1.65 -11.84 -6.19
N GLY A 74 2.58 -11.38 -7.03
CA GLY A 74 2.25 -11.02 -8.40
C GLY A 74 2.00 -9.53 -8.58
N SER A 75 3.06 -8.76 -8.46
CA SER A 75 3.47 -7.76 -9.45
C SER A 75 4.94 -7.49 -9.19
N THR A 76 5.78 -7.45 -10.23
CA THR A 76 7.16 -6.91 -10.13
C THR A 76 7.17 -5.42 -9.74
N VAL A 77 5.98 -4.81 -9.63
CA VAL A 77 5.75 -3.44 -9.19
C VAL A 77 5.57 -3.41 -7.68
N ILE A 78 6.29 -2.51 -7.03
CA ILE A 78 6.13 -2.21 -5.62
C ILE A 78 4.81 -1.45 -5.44
N PRO A 79 3.88 -1.95 -4.60
CA PRO A 79 2.61 -1.27 -4.36
C PRO A 79 2.83 0.13 -3.77
N CYS A 80 1.90 1.04 -4.08
CA CYS A 80 1.87 2.36 -3.46
C CYS A 80 1.00 2.37 -2.20
N LEU A 81 1.10 3.46 -1.43
CA LEU A 81 0.30 3.72 -0.24
C LEU A 81 -1.21 3.68 -0.53
N GLY A 82 -1.64 4.21 -1.68
CA GLY A 82 -3.03 4.20 -2.14
C GLY A 82 -3.60 2.80 -2.26
N THR A 83 -2.81 1.83 -2.73
CA THR A 83 -3.23 0.42 -2.78
C THR A 83 -3.65 -0.08 -1.41
N PHE A 84 -2.83 0.15 -0.38
CA PHE A 84 -3.14 -0.28 0.98
C PHE A 84 -4.30 0.50 1.59
N ILE A 85 -4.32 1.82 1.44
CA ILE A 85 -5.39 2.68 1.97
C ILE A 85 -6.76 2.28 1.42
N GLU A 86 -6.88 2.12 0.11
CA GLU A 86 -8.13 1.67 -0.50
C GLU A 86 -8.52 0.27 -0.04
N TRP A 87 -7.53 -0.62 0.09
CA TRP A 87 -7.76 -1.99 0.52
C TRP A 87 -8.27 -2.05 1.97
N TRP A 88 -7.64 -1.33 2.90
CA TRP A 88 -8.09 -1.22 4.29
C TRP A 88 -9.45 -0.55 4.42
N LYS A 89 -9.72 0.50 3.63
CA LYS A 89 -10.97 1.28 3.73
C LYS A 89 -12.16 0.56 3.11
N TYR A 90 -12.00 -0.02 1.91
CA TYR A 90 -13.11 -0.51 1.09
C TYR A 90 -13.18 -2.03 0.96
N CYS A 91 -12.13 -2.76 1.36
CA CYS A 91 -12.09 -4.23 1.28
C CYS A 91 -11.86 -4.88 2.65
N LYS A 92 -12.47 -4.33 3.72
CA LYS A 92 -12.25 -4.73 5.12
C LYS A 92 -12.22 -6.24 5.35
N ARG A 93 -13.16 -6.96 4.72
CA ARG A 93 -13.28 -8.41 4.76
C ARG A 93 -11.97 -9.15 4.39
N TYR A 94 -11.18 -8.60 3.47
CA TYR A 94 -9.93 -9.22 2.99
C TYR A 94 -8.67 -8.56 3.55
N SER A 95 -8.77 -7.33 4.04
CA SER A 95 -7.62 -6.48 4.39
C SER A 95 -7.35 -6.38 5.89
N TRP A 96 -8.24 -6.91 6.72
CA TRP A 96 -8.11 -7.02 8.16
C TRP A 96 -8.22 -8.48 8.59
N ASP A 97 -7.44 -8.86 9.58
CA ASP A 97 -7.46 -10.23 10.11
C ASP A 97 -8.60 -10.46 11.12
N ALA A 98 -8.67 -11.65 11.70
CA ALA A 98 -9.70 -12.03 12.67
C ALA A 98 -9.67 -11.21 13.97
N ASP A 99 -8.52 -10.63 14.32
CA ASP A 99 -8.37 -9.78 15.52
C ASP A 99 -8.62 -8.30 15.20
N ASN A 100 -9.12 -7.99 14.00
CA ASN A 100 -9.31 -6.64 13.51
C ASN A 100 -7.99 -5.84 13.49
N LEU A 101 -6.91 -6.49 13.04
CA LEU A 101 -5.64 -5.84 12.74
C LEU A 101 -5.42 -5.70 11.22
N PRO A 102 -4.90 -4.56 10.74
CA PRO A 102 -4.68 -4.32 9.32
C PRO A 102 -3.52 -5.16 8.78
N ILE A 103 -3.76 -5.85 7.66
CA ILE A 103 -2.72 -6.62 6.96
C ILE A 103 -1.85 -5.64 6.17
N TRP A 104 -0.54 -5.62 6.46
CA TRP A 104 0.41 -4.72 5.80
C TRP A 104 1.43 -5.46 4.93
N ALA A 105 1.70 -6.74 5.24
CA ALA A 105 2.54 -7.61 4.42
C ALA A 105 1.71 -8.75 3.88
N ILE A 106 1.76 -8.94 2.56
CA ILE A 106 1.11 -10.06 1.89
C ILE A 106 2.22 -10.91 1.27
N SER A 107 2.39 -12.11 1.81
CA SER A 107 3.34 -13.07 1.25
C SER A 107 2.85 -14.52 1.36
N GLY A 108 3.34 -15.40 0.51
CA GLY A 108 2.94 -16.81 0.48
C GLY A 108 2.71 -17.36 -0.93
N ASN A 109 2.10 -18.54 -1.00
CA ASN A 109 1.74 -19.21 -2.24
C ASN A 109 0.20 -19.40 -2.34
N PRO A 110 -0.49 -18.66 -3.24
CA PRO A 110 -1.94 -18.77 -3.41
C PRO A 110 -2.42 -20.16 -3.83
N MET A 111 -1.58 -20.95 -4.49
CA MET A 111 -1.93 -22.28 -4.99
C MET A 111 -1.94 -23.33 -3.88
N THR A 112 -1.05 -23.21 -2.89
CA THR A 112 -1.02 -24.11 -1.72
C THR A 112 -1.83 -23.59 -0.54
N GLY A 113 -2.21 -22.30 -0.56
CA GLY A 113 -2.86 -21.62 0.55
C GLY A 113 -1.91 -21.22 1.68
N SER A 114 -0.61 -21.57 1.60
CA SER A 114 0.40 -21.12 2.57
C SER A 114 0.51 -19.60 2.53
N SER A 115 0.37 -18.97 3.69
CA SER A 115 0.48 -17.52 3.83
C SER A 115 1.52 -17.16 4.89
N GLY A 116 2.32 -16.15 4.59
CA GLY A 116 3.17 -15.41 5.52
C GLY A 116 2.69 -13.95 5.59
N CYS A 117 1.37 -13.76 5.64
CA CYS A 117 0.80 -12.43 5.83
C CYS A 117 1.11 -11.94 7.26
N ALA A 118 1.35 -10.65 7.40
CA ALA A 118 1.57 -10.02 8.69
C ALA A 118 0.62 -8.86 8.91
N THR A 119 0.19 -8.73 10.16
CA THR A 119 -0.56 -7.60 10.70
C THR A 119 0.31 -6.81 11.66
N VAL A 120 -0.17 -5.64 12.07
CA VAL A 120 0.48 -4.77 13.05
C VAL A 120 -0.60 -4.16 13.95
N ASP A 121 -0.32 -4.00 15.23
CA ASP A 121 -1.21 -3.28 16.15
C ASP A 121 -0.86 -1.79 16.28
N MET A 122 -1.64 -1.06 17.08
CA MET A 122 -1.46 0.38 17.27
C MET A 122 -0.12 0.75 17.94
N ASN A 123 0.50 -0.20 18.64
CA ASN A 123 1.82 -0.01 19.27
C ASN A 123 2.97 -0.33 18.30
N GLY A 124 2.67 -0.69 17.05
CA GLY A 124 3.65 -1.09 16.06
C GLY A 124 4.19 -2.51 16.26
N ILE A 125 3.54 -3.33 17.09
CA ILE A 125 3.94 -4.73 17.31
C ILE A 125 3.40 -5.58 16.16
N LEU A 126 4.27 -6.44 15.63
CA LEU A 126 3.98 -7.31 14.50
C LEU A 126 3.33 -8.62 14.94
N HIS A 127 2.34 -9.06 14.17
CA HIS A 127 1.63 -10.31 14.39
C HIS A 127 1.55 -11.11 13.08
N SER A 128 1.51 -12.43 13.17
CA SER A 128 1.13 -13.28 12.03
C SER A 128 -0.37 -13.11 11.78
N ALA A 129 -0.76 -12.84 10.53
CA ALA A 129 -2.15 -12.53 10.21
C ALA A 129 -3.06 -13.75 10.39
N LYS A 130 -4.15 -13.59 11.14
CA LYS A 130 -5.23 -14.60 11.27
C LYS A 130 -6.23 -14.46 10.13
N LEU A 131 -5.92 -15.05 8.98
CA LEU A 131 -6.73 -14.89 7.77
C LEU A 131 -8.13 -15.48 7.93
N GLN A 132 -9.16 -14.67 7.64
CA GLN A 132 -10.57 -15.09 7.67
C GLN A 132 -11.05 -15.68 6.33
N HIS A 133 -10.26 -15.51 5.26
CA HIS A 133 -10.56 -15.97 3.91
C HIS A 133 -9.40 -16.72 3.30
N ARG A 134 -9.67 -17.45 2.21
CA ARG A 134 -8.61 -18.19 1.52
C ARG A 134 -7.57 -17.18 1.03
N PHE A 135 -6.31 -17.54 1.16
CA PHE A 135 -5.20 -16.66 0.80
C PHE A 135 -5.29 -16.15 -0.66
N ILE A 136 -5.74 -16.99 -1.59
CA ILE A 136 -5.99 -16.57 -2.98
C ILE A 136 -7.03 -15.44 -3.12
N GLU A 137 -8.05 -15.39 -2.27
CA GLU A 137 -9.09 -14.35 -2.30
C GLU A 137 -8.54 -13.01 -1.82
N ILE A 138 -7.71 -13.05 -0.76
CA ILE A 138 -6.98 -11.90 -0.24
C ILE A 138 -6.07 -11.30 -1.32
N VAL A 139 -5.34 -12.17 -2.02
CA VAL A 139 -4.42 -11.79 -3.10
C VAL A 139 -5.15 -11.17 -4.27
N LYS A 140 -6.26 -11.79 -4.71
CA LYS A 140 -7.11 -11.23 -5.76
C LYS A 140 -7.65 -9.86 -5.37
N SER A 141 -8.12 -9.71 -4.12
CA SER A 141 -8.61 -8.44 -3.59
C SER A 141 -7.54 -7.33 -3.65
N PHE A 142 -6.33 -7.61 -3.18
CA PHE A 142 -5.23 -6.64 -3.21
C PHE A 142 -4.78 -6.31 -4.63
N ASN A 143 -4.57 -7.34 -5.48
CA ASN A 143 -4.09 -7.15 -6.85
C ASN A 143 -5.09 -6.38 -7.73
N ASN A 144 -6.40 -6.56 -7.52
CA ASN A 144 -7.43 -5.78 -8.22
C ASN A 144 -7.28 -4.27 -7.98
N ILE A 145 -6.86 -3.88 -6.78
CA ILE A 145 -6.58 -2.48 -6.46
C ILE A 145 -5.22 -2.07 -7.05
N SER A 146 -4.17 -2.83 -6.75
CA SER A 146 -2.79 -2.53 -7.16
C SER A 146 -2.65 -2.32 -8.67
N ASN A 147 -3.32 -3.16 -9.47
CA ASN A 147 -3.25 -3.11 -10.92
C ASN A 147 -3.75 -1.77 -11.51
N ARG A 148 -4.71 -1.11 -10.84
CA ARG A 148 -5.22 0.20 -11.28
C ARG A 148 -4.16 1.31 -11.14
N TYR A 149 -3.23 1.17 -10.21
CA TYR A 149 -2.19 2.15 -9.94
C TYR A 149 -0.93 2.02 -10.80
N ILE A 150 -0.71 0.86 -11.44
CA ILE A 150 0.54 0.56 -12.18
C ILE A 150 0.91 1.64 -13.18
N ALA A 151 -0.06 2.11 -13.96
CA ALA A 151 0.21 3.10 -15.00
C ALA A 151 0.44 4.49 -14.38
N ALA A 152 -0.34 4.89 -13.37
CA ALA A 152 -0.18 6.16 -12.67
C ALA A 152 1.18 6.24 -11.93
N GLN A 153 1.63 5.15 -11.28
CA GLN A 153 2.95 5.09 -10.64
C GLN A 153 4.10 5.27 -11.63
N LYS A 154 3.90 4.96 -12.92
CA LYS A 154 4.90 5.20 -13.96
C LYS A 154 4.86 6.65 -14.42
N GLU A 155 3.68 7.14 -14.78
CA GLU A 155 3.51 8.40 -15.53
C GLU A 155 3.39 9.65 -14.65
N CYS A 156 3.00 9.52 -13.38
CA CYS A 156 2.69 10.66 -12.52
C CYS A 156 3.83 10.96 -11.52
N GLU A 157 3.84 12.19 -11.01
CA GLU A 157 4.69 12.63 -9.90
C GLU A 157 4.35 11.87 -8.62
N ILE A 158 5.38 11.62 -7.80
CA ILE A 158 5.29 10.82 -6.59
C ILE A 158 6.17 11.47 -5.53
N TYR A 159 5.64 11.66 -4.32
CA TYR A 159 6.47 12.04 -3.18
C TYR A 159 7.13 10.82 -2.54
N PRO A 160 8.36 10.96 -2.03
CA PRO A 160 8.96 9.97 -1.15
C PRO A 160 8.08 9.69 0.08
N LEU A 161 8.07 8.45 0.57
CA LEU A 161 7.19 8.05 1.68
C LEU A 161 7.50 8.80 2.99
N ASP A 162 8.79 9.05 3.26
CA ASP A 162 9.26 9.88 4.38
C ASP A 162 8.79 11.33 4.28
N TYR A 163 8.78 11.90 3.07
CA TYR A 163 8.23 13.23 2.82
C TYR A 163 6.72 13.30 3.10
N VAL A 164 5.97 12.26 2.71
CA VAL A 164 4.54 12.13 3.00
C VAL A 164 4.33 12.03 4.51
N LEU A 165 5.06 11.15 5.19
CA LEU A 165 4.97 10.95 6.63
C LEU A 165 5.22 12.23 7.43
N ALA A 166 6.21 13.03 7.03
CA ALA A 166 6.51 14.31 7.68
C ALA A 166 5.38 15.35 7.58
N ARG A 167 4.38 15.13 6.72
CA ARG A 167 3.23 16.03 6.50
C ARG A 167 1.90 15.47 6.98
N LEU A 168 1.84 14.18 7.30
CA LEU A 168 0.66 13.62 7.94
C LEU A 168 0.57 14.12 9.37
N LEU A 169 -0.61 14.59 9.76
CA LEU A 169 -0.86 14.98 11.15
C LEU A 169 -0.78 13.73 12.03
N ILE A 170 -0.01 13.80 13.12
CA ILE A 170 -0.04 12.77 14.16
C ILE A 170 -1.39 12.91 14.88
N LYS A 171 -2.36 12.11 14.46
CA LYS A 171 -3.65 12.00 15.15
C LYS A 171 -3.47 11.03 16.31
N ILE A 172 -3.19 11.56 17.51
CA ILE A 172 -3.22 10.76 18.74
C ILE A 172 -4.69 10.43 19.00
N ASN A 173 -5.06 9.16 18.90
CA ASN A 173 -6.37 8.71 19.36
C ASN A 173 -6.36 8.75 20.89
N ASN A 174 -6.92 9.81 21.46
CA ASN A 174 -7.33 9.81 22.86
C ASN A 174 -8.56 8.89 22.96
N HIS A 175 -8.34 7.64 23.36
CA HIS A 175 -9.39 6.76 23.87
C HIS A 175 -9.15 6.54 25.36
#